data_AF-A0A3D6ELN0-F1
#
_entry.id   AF-A0A3D6ELN0-F1
#
_cell.length_a   1.000
_cell.length_b   1.000
_cell.length_c   1.000
_cell.angle_alpha   90.00
_cell.angle_beta   90.00
_cell.angle_gamma   90.00
#
_symmetry.space_group_name_H-M   'P 1'
#
loop_
_entity.id
_entity.type
_entity.pdbx_description
1 polymer ?
#
loop_
_entity_poly.entity_id
_entity_poly.type
_entity_poly.pdbx_seq_one_letter_code
_entity_poly.pdbx_strand_id
1 'polypeptide(L)'
;MATTKGRMALSFLAAALAAGSLSARLPQDALRGEAASERLLARRAQLGLDADHAFRLRGTHADELGQTHGHFQQTYRGVKVWGGDAITHTGKDGGELPLTNALHKGIQLNVNPAIEASEALALAQQDLAPQGPFAYAPTAELVVYPEMIDVVRRASAHLNAEDVTRQVLRYTLAYHIHTELENDLDGIKHTDYLINAHTGAILK
;
A
#
# COMPACT_ATOMS: atom_id res chain seq x y z
N MET A 1 60.15 -41.02 42.57
CA MET A 1 60.83 -40.09 41.63
C MET A 1 59.94 -39.97 40.40
N ALA A 2 59.41 -38.76 40.12
CA ALA A 2 58.51 -38.32 39.02
C ALA A 2 57.12 -39.01 38.90
N THR A 3 55.96 -38.42 39.26
CA THR A 3 55.14 -37.30 38.69
C THR A 3 55.00 -37.26 37.17
N THR A 4 53.75 -37.38 36.66
CA THR A 4 53.11 -36.62 35.52
C THR A 4 51.68 -37.18 35.31
N LYS A 5 50.58 -36.55 35.75
CA LYS A 5 49.77 -35.42 35.20
C LYS A 5 49.15 -35.62 33.79
N GLY A 6 47.80 -35.55 33.73
CA GLY A 6 47.03 -34.99 32.61
C GLY A 6 46.19 -36.00 31.79
N ARG A 7 44.98 -35.71 31.28
CA ARG A 7 44.19 -34.47 31.18
C ARG A 7 42.70 -34.83 31.07
N MET A 8 41.88 -34.06 31.77
CA MET A 8 40.46 -33.85 31.47
C MET A 8 40.35 -33.05 30.16
N ALA A 9 39.43 -33.43 29.28
CA ALA A 9 38.93 -32.53 28.23
C ALA A 9 37.44 -32.81 28.05
N LEU A 10 36.61 -32.02 28.76
CA LEU A 10 35.21 -31.84 28.42
C LEU A 10 35.16 -30.99 27.15
N SER A 11 34.65 -31.56 26.07
CA SER A 11 34.28 -30.80 24.88
C SER A 11 32.95 -30.08 25.15
N PHE A 12 33.01 -28.80 25.49
CA PHE A 12 31.85 -27.92 25.36
C PHE A 12 31.70 -27.53 23.89
N LEU A 13 30.73 -28.14 23.20
CA LEU A 13 30.29 -27.66 21.90
C LEU A 13 29.32 -26.51 22.15
N ALA A 14 29.79 -25.27 21.95
CA ALA A 14 28.95 -24.08 22.03
C ALA A 14 27.99 -24.04 20.84
N ALA A 15 26.69 -24.24 21.09
CA ALA A 15 25.64 -23.93 20.14
C ALA A 15 25.34 -22.42 20.21
N ALA A 16 25.94 -21.65 19.31
CA ALA A 16 25.67 -20.21 19.17
C ALA A 16 25.66 -19.79 17.70
N LEU A 17 24.66 -20.22 16.92
CA LEU A 17 24.36 -19.68 15.60
C LEU A 17 22.84 -19.68 15.34
N ALA A 18 22.15 -18.66 15.82
CA ALA A 18 20.80 -18.32 15.36
C ALA A 18 20.44 -16.83 15.54
N ALA A 19 21.16 -16.09 16.41
CA ALA A 19 20.87 -14.67 16.64
C ALA A 19 21.49 -13.71 15.60
N GLY A 20 22.52 -14.13 14.85
CA GLY A 20 23.19 -13.29 13.85
C GLY A 20 22.44 -13.16 12.52
N SER A 21 21.53 -14.08 12.21
CA SER A 21 20.83 -14.15 10.91
C SER A 21 19.69 -13.14 10.79
N LEU A 22 18.94 -12.87 11.87
CA LEU A 22 17.83 -11.92 11.82
C LEU A 22 18.31 -10.47 11.73
N SER A 23 19.37 -10.13 12.47
CA SER A 23 19.90 -8.77 12.50
C SER A 23 20.65 -8.38 11.23
N ALA A 24 21.26 -9.34 10.50
CA ALA A 24 21.89 -9.09 9.20
C ALA A 24 20.87 -9.06 8.04
N ARG A 25 19.72 -9.72 8.19
CA ARG A 25 18.64 -9.79 7.19
C ARG A 25 17.89 -8.45 7.06
N LEU A 26 17.64 -7.75 8.17
CA LEU A 26 16.95 -6.45 8.16
C LEU A 26 17.68 -5.36 7.32
N PRO A 27 19.00 -5.13 7.47
CA PRO A 27 19.76 -4.24 6.59
C PRO A 27 19.73 -4.68 5.13
N GLN A 28 19.79 -5.98 4.86
CA GLN A 28 19.78 -6.50 3.49
C GLN A 28 18.44 -6.29 2.80
N ASP A 29 17.33 -6.48 3.51
CA ASP A 29 15.99 -6.24 2.98
C ASP A 29 15.75 -4.75 2.70
N ALA A 30 16.23 -3.86 3.57
CA ALA A 30 16.17 -2.41 3.35
C ALA A 30 16.93 -1.99 2.08
N LEU A 31 18.18 -2.47 1.90
CA LEU A 31 18.97 -2.21 0.70
C LEU A 31 18.30 -2.76 -0.58
N ARG A 32 17.70 -3.94 -0.49
CA ARG A 32 16.92 -4.52 -1.60
C ARG A 32 15.69 -3.68 -1.93
N GLY A 33 15.02 -3.12 -0.92
CA GLY A 33 13.89 -2.21 -1.08
C GLY A 33 14.26 -0.91 -1.78
N GLU A 34 15.34 -0.27 -1.35
CA GLU A 34 15.85 0.96 -1.99
C GLU A 34 16.23 0.71 -3.45
N ALA A 35 17.00 -0.36 -3.72
CA ALA A 35 17.38 -0.71 -5.07
C ALA A 35 16.15 -1.07 -5.94
N ALA A 36 15.13 -1.73 -5.36
CA ALA A 36 13.87 -1.98 -6.06
C ALA A 36 13.10 -0.68 -6.37
N SER A 37 13.11 0.29 -5.46
CA SER A 37 12.52 1.61 -5.64
C SER A 37 13.12 2.34 -6.86
N GLU A 38 14.44 2.41 -6.93
CA GLU A 38 15.16 3.07 -8.03
C GLU A 38 14.84 2.41 -9.38
N ARG A 39 14.87 1.08 -9.43
CA ARG A 39 14.58 0.33 -10.66
C ARG A 39 13.13 0.47 -11.10
N LEU A 40 12.19 0.40 -10.15
CA LEU A 40 10.77 0.59 -10.45
C LEU A 40 10.50 2.00 -11.00
N LEU A 41 11.09 3.02 -10.38
CA LEU A 41 11.00 4.40 -10.86
C LEU A 41 11.61 4.56 -12.26
N ALA A 42 12.78 3.98 -12.52
CA ALA A 42 13.43 4.01 -13.83
C ALA A 42 12.58 3.35 -14.94
N ARG A 43 11.74 2.37 -14.59
CA ARG A 43 10.83 1.68 -15.52
C ARG A 43 9.47 2.34 -15.69
N ARG A 44 9.17 3.44 -14.99
CA ARG A 44 7.83 4.07 -15.01
C ARG A 44 7.27 4.28 -16.43
N ALA A 45 8.10 4.74 -17.35
CA ALA A 45 7.70 4.95 -18.76
C ALA A 45 7.31 3.64 -19.47
N GLN A 46 8.05 2.55 -19.21
CA GLN A 46 7.72 1.21 -19.74
C GLN A 46 6.43 0.66 -19.14
N LEU A 47 6.08 1.10 -17.92
CA LEU A 47 4.81 0.78 -17.26
C LEU A 47 3.65 1.67 -17.73
N GLY A 48 3.90 2.62 -18.64
CA GLY A 48 2.91 3.57 -19.15
C GLY A 48 2.62 4.73 -18.20
N LEU A 49 3.56 5.05 -17.32
CA LEU A 49 3.50 6.18 -16.41
C LEU A 49 4.45 7.29 -16.87
N ASP A 50 4.03 8.54 -16.72
CA ASP A 50 4.81 9.71 -17.10
C ASP A 50 5.68 10.24 -15.94
N ALA A 51 6.24 11.44 -16.13
CA ALA A 51 7.13 12.07 -15.16
C ALA A 51 6.44 12.51 -13.85
N ASP A 52 5.12 12.70 -13.87
CA ASP A 52 4.32 13.10 -12.72
C ASP A 52 4.03 11.90 -11.80
N HIS A 53 4.31 10.69 -12.26
CA HIS A 53 4.13 9.48 -11.46
C HIS A 53 5.42 9.07 -10.75
N ALA A 54 5.25 8.59 -9.51
CA ALA A 54 6.31 8.01 -8.71
C ALA A 54 5.77 6.86 -7.84
N PHE A 55 6.64 6.33 -6.99
CA PHE A 55 6.35 5.22 -6.10
C PHE A 55 6.88 5.53 -4.70
N ARG A 56 6.11 5.17 -3.69
CA ARG A 56 6.55 5.21 -2.28
C ARG A 56 6.63 3.79 -1.74
N LEU A 57 7.83 3.38 -1.32
CA LEU A 57 8.03 2.10 -0.63
C LEU A 57 7.19 2.10 0.66
N ARG A 58 6.29 1.13 0.79
CA ARG A 58 5.46 0.89 1.98
C ARG A 58 6.12 -0.09 2.93
N GLY A 59 6.88 -1.03 2.40
CA GLY A 59 7.61 -2.02 3.18
C GLY A 59 8.26 -3.08 2.30
N THR A 60 9.19 -3.80 2.91
CA THR A 60 9.88 -4.94 2.30
C THR A 60 9.67 -6.18 3.14
N HIS A 61 9.46 -7.32 2.49
CA HIS A 61 9.27 -8.60 3.17
C HIS A 61 9.99 -9.72 2.42
N ALA A 62 10.84 -10.46 3.11
CA ALA A 62 11.47 -11.66 2.55
C ALA A 62 10.70 -12.92 2.95
N ASP A 63 10.43 -13.79 1.98
CA ASP A 63 9.74 -15.06 2.22
C ASP A 63 10.70 -16.20 2.62
N GLU A 64 10.14 -17.39 2.82
CA GLU A 64 10.89 -18.61 3.17
C GLU A 64 11.71 -19.18 2.00
N LEU A 65 11.36 -18.82 0.76
CA LEU A 65 12.08 -19.20 -0.46
C LEU A 65 13.31 -18.29 -0.71
N GLY A 66 13.47 -17.24 0.10
CA GLY A 66 14.55 -16.26 0.01
C GLY A 66 14.27 -15.13 -0.97
N GLN A 67 13.04 -15.00 -1.49
CA GLN A 67 12.63 -13.88 -2.33
C GLN A 67 12.30 -12.66 -1.47
N THR A 68 12.73 -11.48 -1.88
CA THR A 68 12.36 -10.20 -1.25
C THR A 68 11.28 -9.50 -2.08
N HIS A 69 10.19 -9.15 -1.40
CA HIS A 69 9.04 -8.43 -1.92
C HIS A 69 9.10 -6.98 -1.47
N GLY A 70 9.06 -6.05 -2.41
CA GLY A 70 8.91 -4.61 -2.12
C GLY A 70 7.49 -4.17 -2.46
N HIS A 71 6.74 -3.67 -1.48
CA HIS A 71 5.39 -3.14 -1.68
C HIS A 71 5.46 -1.63 -1.89
N PHE A 72 4.87 -1.13 -2.97
CA PHE A 72 4.95 0.27 -3.37
C PHE A 72 3.55 0.85 -3.60
N GLN A 73 3.33 2.03 -3.04
CA GLN A 73 2.18 2.87 -3.35
C GLN A 73 2.50 3.74 -4.56
N GLN A 74 1.69 3.69 -5.61
CA GLN A 74 1.74 4.65 -6.70
C GLN A 74 1.36 6.05 -6.21
N THR A 75 2.10 7.07 -6.66
CA THR A 75 1.74 8.47 -6.45
C THR A 75 1.68 9.20 -7.78
N TYR A 76 0.84 10.25 -7.84
CA TYR A 76 0.75 11.20 -8.95
C TYR A 76 0.90 12.61 -8.38
N ARG A 77 1.95 13.32 -8.81
CA ARG A 77 2.35 14.63 -8.28
C ARG A 77 2.44 14.65 -6.75
N GLY A 78 2.95 13.56 -6.16
CA GLY A 78 3.10 13.38 -4.72
C GLY A 78 1.85 12.89 -3.99
N VAL A 79 0.67 12.90 -4.62
CA VAL A 79 -0.59 12.42 -4.03
C VAL A 79 -0.74 10.93 -4.26
N LYS A 80 -1.16 10.18 -3.24
CA LYS A 80 -1.41 8.74 -3.34
C LYS A 80 -2.50 8.44 -4.36
N VAL A 81 -2.26 7.45 -5.23
CA VAL A 81 -3.30 6.93 -6.11
C VAL A 81 -4.02 5.78 -5.40
N TRP A 82 -5.32 5.94 -5.16
CA TRP A 82 -6.13 4.93 -4.49
C TRP A 82 -6.19 3.64 -5.30
N GLY A 83 -5.82 2.51 -4.67
CA GLY A 83 -5.73 1.20 -5.35
C GLY A 83 -4.58 1.07 -6.35
N GLY A 84 -3.74 2.10 -6.48
CA GLY A 84 -2.56 2.08 -7.33
C GLY A 84 -1.36 1.51 -6.58
N ASP A 85 -1.05 0.23 -6.80
CA ASP A 85 0.02 -0.48 -6.10
C ASP A 85 0.93 -1.26 -7.05
N ALA A 86 2.18 -1.45 -6.64
CA ALA A 86 3.15 -2.33 -7.30
C ALA A 86 3.90 -3.17 -6.26
N ILE A 87 4.16 -4.43 -6.60
CA ILE A 87 4.94 -5.37 -5.79
C ILE A 87 6.10 -5.86 -6.66
N THR A 88 7.32 -5.47 -6.28
CA THR A 88 8.54 -5.97 -6.92
C THR A 88 8.97 -7.27 -6.28
N HIS A 89 9.45 -8.21 -7.07
CA HIS A 89 9.94 -9.50 -6.60
C HIS A 89 11.44 -9.62 -6.93
N THR A 90 12.26 -9.88 -5.92
CA THR A 90 13.70 -10.09 -6.07
C THR A 90 14.04 -11.50 -5.60
N GLY A 91 14.60 -12.33 -6.47
CA GLY A 91 15.05 -13.67 -6.17
C GLY A 91 16.16 -13.72 -5.12
N LYS A 92 16.40 -14.90 -4.55
CA LYS A 92 17.44 -15.13 -3.52
C LYS A 92 18.85 -14.76 -4.00
N ASP A 93 19.11 -14.89 -5.29
CA ASP A 93 20.35 -14.55 -6.00
C ASP A 93 20.44 -13.05 -6.36
N GLY A 94 19.42 -12.26 -6.03
CA GLY A 94 19.31 -10.85 -6.38
C GLY A 94 18.72 -10.60 -7.77
N GLY A 95 18.37 -11.65 -8.52
CA GLY A 95 17.72 -11.53 -9.83
C GLY A 95 16.32 -10.94 -9.71
N GLU A 96 15.89 -10.17 -10.70
CA GLU A 96 14.52 -9.66 -10.72
C GLU A 96 13.54 -10.69 -11.26
N LEU A 97 12.36 -10.72 -10.66
CA LEU A 97 11.22 -11.54 -11.06
C LEU A 97 10.08 -10.64 -11.54
N PRO A 98 9.06 -11.20 -12.23
CA PRO A 98 7.96 -10.42 -12.79
C PRO A 98 7.27 -9.52 -11.75
N LEU A 99 6.98 -8.27 -12.14
CA LEU A 99 6.26 -7.29 -11.32
C LEU A 99 4.77 -7.63 -11.23
N THR A 100 4.22 -7.64 -10.02
CA THR A 100 2.77 -7.64 -9.80
C THR A 100 2.30 -6.20 -9.60
N ASN A 101 1.26 -5.75 -10.30
CA ASN A 101 0.80 -4.36 -10.14
C ASN A 101 -0.66 -4.12 -10.54
N ALA A 102 -1.22 -3.02 -10.03
CA ALA A 102 -2.53 -2.47 -10.38
C ALA A 102 -2.39 -0.97 -10.69
N LEU A 103 -1.45 -0.61 -11.58
CA LEU A 103 -1.11 0.79 -11.83
C LEU A 103 -2.17 1.52 -12.66
N HIS A 104 -2.44 2.75 -12.26
CA HIS A 104 -3.30 3.68 -12.97
C HIS A 104 -2.48 4.57 -13.90
N LYS A 105 -2.94 4.75 -15.13
CA LYS A 105 -2.17 5.40 -16.21
C LYS A 105 -2.97 6.58 -16.76
N GLY A 106 -2.30 7.52 -17.43
CA GLY A 106 -2.97 8.64 -18.09
C GLY A 106 -3.73 9.55 -17.13
N ILE A 107 -3.29 9.64 -15.87
CA ILE A 107 -3.87 10.57 -14.90
C ILE A 107 -3.55 12.00 -15.38
N GLN A 108 -4.59 12.80 -15.57
CA GLN A 108 -4.50 14.22 -15.90
C GLN A 108 -5.41 14.99 -14.95
N LEU A 109 -4.87 15.35 -13.80
CA LEU A 109 -5.66 15.87 -12.68
C LEU A 109 -4.94 17.03 -11.98
N ASN A 110 -5.70 18.07 -11.61
CA ASN A 110 -5.23 19.07 -10.66
C ASN A 110 -5.20 18.45 -9.26
N VAL A 111 -4.05 18.50 -8.59
CA VAL A 111 -3.86 17.95 -7.25
C VAL A 111 -3.94 19.00 -6.14
N ASN A 112 -4.24 20.25 -6.49
CA ASN A 112 -4.50 21.30 -5.51
C ASN A 112 -5.98 21.30 -5.11
N PRO A 113 -6.33 20.93 -3.87
CA PRO A 113 -7.71 20.90 -3.43
C PRO A 113 -8.31 22.31 -3.40
N ALA A 114 -9.64 22.40 -3.58
CA ALA A 114 -10.39 23.65 -3.47
C ALA A 114 -11.11 23.78 -2.12
N ILE A 115 -11.28 22.68 -1.40
CA ILE A 115 -11.78 22.64 -0.01
C ILE A 115 -10.72 22.05 0.90
N GLU A 116 -10.74 22.44 2.17
CA GLU A 116 -9.80 21.93 3.17
C GLU A 116 -10.21 20.55 3.70
N ALA A 117 -9.25 19.80 4.24
CA ALA A 117 -9.51 18.48 4.82
C ALA A 117 -10.55 18.53 5.97
N SER A 118 -10.57 19.61 6.76
CA SER A 118 -11.54 19.80 7.84
C SER A 118 -12.97 20.01 7.33
N GLU A 119 -13.13 20.64 6.17
CA GLU A 119 -14.43 20.83 5.53
C GLU A 119 -14.95 19.49 4.99
N ALA A 120 -14.10 18.71 4.32
CA ALA A 120 -14.45 17.36 3.92
C ALA A 120 -14.82 16.48 5.13
N LEU A 121 -14.05 16.54 6.21
CA LEU A 121 -14.37 15.81 7.44
C LEU A 121 -15.74 16.20 8.01
N ALA A 122 -16.07 17.49 8.03
CA ALA A 122 -17.39 17.95 8.48
C ALA A 122 -18.53 17.40 7.61
N LEU A 123 -18.34 17.33 6.28
CA LEU A 123 -19.31 16.73 5.36
C LEU A 123 -19.50 15.23 5.62
N ALA A 124 -18.42 14.48 5.85
CA ALA A 124 -18.49 13.06 6.22
C ALA A 124 -19.22 12.86 7.55
N GLN A 125 -18.93 13.69 8.56
CA GLN A 125 -19.59 13.62 9.86
C GLN A 125 -21.08 13.98 9.78
N GLN A 126 -21.43 14.94 8.94
CA GLN A 126 -22.82 15.32 8.69
C GLN A 126 -23.61 14.17 8.05
N ASP A 127 -23.02 13.47 7.08
CA ASP A 127 -23.65 12.30 6.44
C ASP A 127 -23.74 11.11 7.41
N LEU A 128 -22.66 10.85 8.16
CA LEU A 128 -22.59 9.75 9.11
C LEU A 128 -23.56 9.91 10.30
N ALA A 129 -23.80 11.15 10.73
CA ALA A 129 -24.66 11.55 11.84
C ALA A 129 -24.41 10.75 13.15
N PRO A 130 -23.16 10.72 13.67
CA PRO A 130 -22.80 9.95 14.85
C PRO A 130 -23.58 10.42 16.08
N GLN A 131 -24.11 9.48 16.87
CA GLN A 131 -24.85 9.78 18.11
C GLN A 131 -23.94 9.85 19.34
N GLY A 132 -22.80 9.14 19.28
CA GLY A 132 -21.75 9.13 20.30
C GLY A 132 -20.40 9.58 19.77
N PRO A 133 -19.36 9.56 20.64
CA PRO A 133 -18.00 9.89 20.23
C PRO A 133 -17.40 8.81 19.32
N PHE A 134 -16.44 9.23 18.49
CA PHE A 134 -15.58 8.31 17.76
C PHE A 134 -14.64 7.55 18.72
N ALA A 135 -14.35 6.30 18.39
CA ALA A 135 -13.39 5.47 19.11
C ALA A 135 -11.95 6.00 18.93
N TYR A 136 -11.65 6.47 17.72
CA TYR A 136 -10.38 7.11 17.36
C TYR A 136 -10.63 8.40 16.59
N ALA A 137 -9.65 9.30 16.58
CA ALA A 137 -9.73 10.53 15.80
C ALA A 137 -9.90 10.19 14.31
N PRO A 138 -10.95 10.70 13.62
CA PRO A 138 -11.11 10.49 12.20
C PRO A 138 -9.88 10.96 11.41
N THR A 139 -9.54 10.23 10.35
CA THR A 139 -8.42 10.60 9.47
C THR A 139 -8.93 11.18 8.16
N ALA A 140 -8.12 12.01 7.52
CA ALA A 140 -8.39 12.56 6.19
C ALA A 140 -7.09 12.52 5.35
N GLU A 141 -7.03 11.65 4.34
CA GLU A 141 -5.89 11.51 3.41
C GLU A 141 -6.31 12.04 2.02
N LEU A 142 -5.54 12.97 1.45
CA LEU A 142 -5.75 13.40 0.05
C LEU A 142 -5.29 12.28 -0.90
N VAL A 143 -6.16 11.87 -1.82
CA VAL A 143 -5.93 10.78 -2.77
C VAL A 143 -6.39 11.14 -4.17
N VAL A 144 -5.73 10.56 -5.18
CA VAL A 144 -6.27 10.45 -6.53
C VAL A 144 -7.15 9.21 -6.59
N TYR A 145 -8.46 9.42 -6.71
CA TYR A 145 -9.46 8.37 -6.73
C TYR A 145 -9.84 8.00 -8.18
N PRO A 146 -9.64 6.75 -8.61
CA PRO A 146 -10.15 6.26 -9.87
C PRO A 146 -11.63 5.91 -9.73
N GLU A 147 -12.51 6.70 -10.33
CA GLU A 147 -13.92 6.37 -10.42
C GLU A 147 -14.10 5.29 -11.48
N MET A 148 -14.64 4.15 -11.06
CA MET A 148 -14.73 2.97 -11.92
C MET A 148 -16.15 2.80 -12.45
N ILE A 149 -16.26 2.33 -13.69
CA ILE A 149 -17.52 1.92 -14.31
C ILE A 149 -17.41 0.48 -14.79
N ASP A 150 -18.51 -0.25 -14.64
CA ASP A 150 -18.66 -1.61 -15.16
C ASP A 150 -19.13 -1.53 -16.62
N VAL A 151 -18.29 -2.00 -17.54
CA VAL A 151 -18.55 -2.01 -18.97
C VAL A 151 -18.89 -3.43 -19.40
N VAL A 152 -20.11 -3.63 -19.90
CA VAL A 152 -20.58 -4.91 -20.43
C VAL A 152 -19.88 -5.19 -21.77
N ARG A 153 -19.10 -6.26 -21.82
CA ARG A 153 -18.40 -6.71 -23.03
C ARG A 153 -19.32 -7.44 -24.00
N ARG A 154 -20.30 -8.17 -23.46
CA ARG A 154 -21.28 -8.93 -24.22
C ARG A 154 -22.63 -8.87 -23.52
N ALA A 155 -23.66 -8.43 -24.23
CA ALA A 155 -25.01 -8.50 -23.70
C ALA A 155 -25.43 -9.98 -23.57
N SER A 156 -25.72 -10.41 -22.35
CA SER A 156 -26.25 -11.73 -22.03
C SER A 156 -27.50 -11.56 -21.15
N ALA A 157 -28.42 -12.53 -21.17
CA ALA A 157 -29.63 -12.49 -20.34
C ALA A 157 -29.31 -12.60 -18.83
N HIS A 158 -28.12 -13.09 -18.49
CA HIS A 158 -27.60 -13.21 -17.12
C HIS A 158 -26.13 -12.80 -17.14
N LEU A 159 -25.85 -11.54 -16.82
CA LEU A 159 -24.48 -11.05 -16.72
C LEU A 159 -23.72 -11.83 -15.65
N ASN A 160 -22.55 -12.36 -15.99
CA ASN A 160 -21.60 -12.93 -15.04
C ASN A 160 -20.33 -12.07 -14.94
N ALA A 161 -19.39 -12.46 -14.07
CA ALA A 161 -18.13 -11.74 -13.87
C ALA A 161 -17.22 -11.72 -15.11
N GLU A 162 -17.44 -12.58 -16.10
CA GLU A 162 -16.69 -12.61 -17.35
C GLU A 162 -17.27 -11.64 -18.41
N ASP A 163 -18.57 -11.32 -18.29
CA ASP A 163 -19.30 -10.43 -19.20
C ASP A 163 -19.06 -8.95 -18.92
N VAL A 164 -18.45 -8.60 -17.78
CA VAL A 164 -18.27 -7.23 -17.32
C VAL A 164 -16.79 -6.94 -17.09
N THR A 165 -16.33 -5.78 -17.53
CA THR A 165 -15.03 -5.26 -17.13
C THR A 165 -15.10 -3.90 -16.51
N ARG A 166 -14.40 -3.78 -15.39
CA ARG A 166 -14.25 -2.53 -14.69
C ARG A 166 -13.21 -1.67 -15.40
N GLN A 167 -13.64 -0.48 -15.82
CA GLN A 167 -12.80 0.50 -16.48
C GLN A 167 -12.78 1.79 -15.66
N VAL A 168 -11.68 2.52 -15.71
CA VAL A 168 -11.62 3.86 -15.12
C VAL A 168 -12.47 4.79 -15.99
N LEU A 169 -13.52 5.35 -15.41
CA LEU A 169 -14.34 6.39 -16.03
C LEU A 169 -13.60 7.72 -16.03
N ARG A 170 -13.04 8.09 -14.87
CA ARG A 170 -12.27 9.32 -14.65
C ARG A 170 -11.45 9.23 -13.36
N TYR A 171 -10.53 10.17 -13.20
CA TYR A 171 -9.81 10.40 -11.95
C TYR A 171 -10.34 11.65 -11.26
N THR A 172 -10.53 11.55 -9.95
CA THR A 172 -11.01 12.65 -9.11
C THR A 172 -10.08 12.84 -7.92
N LEU A 173 -9.71 14.08 -7.63
CA LEU A 173 -9.01 14.40 -6.39
C LEU A 173 -10.02 14.29 -5.25
N ALA A 174 -9.73 13.49 -4.23
CA ALA A 174 -10.65 13.25 -3.14
C ALA A 174 -9.94 13.19 -1.79
N TYR A 175 -10.65 13.52 -0.73
CA TYR A 175 -10.27 13.15 0.63
C TYR A 175 -10.85 11.76 0.94
N HIS A 176 -9.99 10.81 1.25
CA HIS A 176 -10.38 9.57 1.91
C HIS A 176 -10.49 9.84 3.41
N ILE A 177 -11.70 9.73 3.94
CA ILE A 177 -11.97 9.92 5.36
C ILE A 177 -12.31 8.58 5.98
N HIS A 178 -11.57 8.20 7.01
CA HIS A 178 -11.84 7.01 7.79
C HIS A 178 -12.40 7.38 9.16
N THR A 179 -13.51 6.76 9.53
CA THR A 179 -14.20 6.96 10.81
C THR A 179 -14.39 5.62 11.52
N GLU A 180 -14.22 5.64 12.83
CA GLU A 180 -14.42 4.46 13.68
C GLU A 180 -15.33 4.84 14.86
N LEU A 181 -16.54 4.30 14.88
CA LEU A 181 -17.50 4.41 15.98
C LEU A 181 -17.53 3.06 16.71
N GLU A 182 -17.23 3.09 18.01
CA GLU A 182 -17.32 1.93 18.89
C GLU A 182 -17.90 2.40 20.23
N ASN A 183 -19.22 2.57 20.28
CA ASN A 183 -19.91 3.08 21.46
C ASN A 183 -21.34 2.50 21.56
N ASP A 184 -21.99 2.65 22.72
CA ASP A 184 -23.32 2.06 22.98
C ASP A 184 -24.46 2.65 22.11
N LEU A 185 -24.28 3.86 21.57
CA LEU A 185 -25.29 4.57 20.79
C LEU A 185 -25.24 4.18 19.31
N ASP A 186 -24.03 3.99 18.76
CA ASP A 186 -23.77 3.73 17.34
C ASP A 186 -23.36 2.27 17.05
N GLY A 187 -23.01 1.49 18.08
CA GLY A 187 -22.43 0.15 17.94
C GLY A 187 -20.97 0.19 17.46
N ILE A 188 -20.53 -0.90 16.81
CA ILE A 188 -19.22 -1.00 16.15
C ILE A 188 -19.43 -0.77 14.65
N LYS A 189 -18.99 0.39 14.15
CA LYS A 189 -19.13 0.79 12.75
C LYS A 189 -17.88 1.54 12.28
N HIS A 190 -17.23 1.01 11.26
CA HIS A 190 -16.13 1.67 10.56
C HIS A 190 -16.62 2.11 9.18
N THR A 191 -16.43 3.38 8.82
CA THR A 191 -16.94 3.93 7.57
C THR A 191 -15.85 4.72 6.85
N ASP A 192 -15.69 4.41 5.56
CA ASP A 192 -14.79 5.11 4.65
C ASP A 192 -15.60 5.98 3.68
N TYR A 193 -15.27 7.26 3.64
CA TYR A 193 -15.83 8.22 2.70
C TYR A 193 -14.79 8.63 1.66
N LEU A 194 -15.22 8.84 0.42
CA LEU A 194 -14.44 9.56 -0.59
C LEU A 194 -15.16 10.86 -0.92
N ILE A 195 -14.58 11.99 -0.54
CA ILE A 195 -15.19 13.32 -0.78
C ILE A 195 -14.37 14.06 -1.82
N ASN A 196 -15.02 14.51 -2.90
CA ASN A 196 -14.38 15.27 -3.95
C ASN A 196 -13.71 16.54 -3.38
N ALA A 197 -12.39 16.61 -3.49
CA ALA A 197 -11.59 17.68 -2.89
C ALA A 197 -11.70 19.02 -3.65
N HIS A 198 -12.41 19.06 -4.78
CA HIS A 198 -12.72 20.31 -5.48
C HIS A 198 -14.16 20.79 -5.25
N THR A 199 -15.10 19.90 -4.88
CA THR A 199 -16.54 20.23 -4.85
C THR A 199 -17.25 19.90 -3.55
N GLY A 200 -16.65 19.09 -2.67
CA GLY A 200 -17.30 18.56 -1.47
C GLY A 200 -18.33 17.45 -1.74
N ALA A 201 -18.51 17.01 -2.98
CA ALA A 201 -19.44 15.92 -3.30
C ALA A 201 -18.95 14.58 -2.71
N ILE A 202 -19.83 13.87 -2.01
CA ILE A 202 -19.58 12.49 -1.56
C ILE A 202 -19.64 11.56 -2.79
N LEU A 203 -18.55 10.84 -3.03
CA LEU A 203 -18.37 9.91 -4.15
C LEU A 203 -18.63 8.46 -3.72
N LYS A 204 -18.33 8.15 -2.46
CA LYS A 204 -18.53 6.86 -1.81
C LYS A 204 -18.70 7.07 -0.32
#